data_AF-A0A4R2HZA4-F1
#
_entry.id   AF-A0A4R2HZA4-F1
#
_cell.length_a   1.000
_cell.length_b   1.000
_cell.length_c   1.000
_cell.angle_alpha   90.00
_cell.angle_beta   90.00
_cell.angle_gamma   90.00
#
_symmetry.space_group_name_H-M   'P 1'
#
loop_
_entity.id
_entity.type
_entity.pdbx_description
1 polymer ?
#
loop_
_entity_poly.entity_id
_entity_poly.type
_entity_poly.pdbx_seq_one_letter_code
_entity_poly.pdbx_strand_id
1 'polypeptide(L)'
;MTQNLVSMNLTSDQLAAVDAALEALESNLAGMVSLSPQQRRTVPRMGDKSEAFCRQALSLLGQNPQVVNPGLGLPEAEADLATLDALRPRLQRLERLWARASDTEVALGSDIMSTALQGYALLKVSGRNQSLEGLRASLGSRFAKKPRSTEAQAA
;
A
#
# COMPACT_ATOMS: atom_id res chain seq x y z
N MET A 1 0.11 14.13 -27.27
CA MET A 1 -0.68 12.89 -27.20
C MET A 1 -1.52 13.00 -25.93
N THR A 2 -2.84 12.91 -26.04
CA THR A 2 -3.73 12.77 -24.88
C THR A 2 -3.52 11.40 -24.27
N GLN A 3 -3.08 11.37 -23.01
CA GLN A 3 -2.94 10.13 -22.27
C GLN A 3 -4.27 9.83 -21.57
N ASN A 4 -4.80 8.63 -21.81
CA ASN A 4 -5.99 8.08 -21.16
C ASN A 4 -5.75 6.58 -20.95
N LEU A 5 -5.21 6.23 -19.79
CA LEU A 5 -4.83 4.89 -19.37
C LEU A 5 -5.98 4.14 -18.71
N VAL A 6 -6.91 4.84 -18.04
CA VAL A 6 -8.04 4.22 -17.33
C VAL A 6 -9.32 5.00 -17.56
N SER A 7 -10.40 4.29 -17.90
CA SER A 7 -11.76 4.83 -18.01
C SER A 7 -12.69 4.03 -17.10
N MET A 8 -12.67 4.36 -15.81
CA MET A 8 -13.47 3.71 -14.77
C MET A 8 -14.24 4.77 -13.99
N ASN A 9 -15.52 4.52 -13.76
CA ASN A 9 -16.37 5.32 -12.87
C ASN A 9 -16.97 4.39 -11.82
N LEU A 10 -16.94 4.82 -10.56
CA LEU A 10 -17.52 4.09 -9.44
C LEU A 10 -18.88 4.69 -9.10
N THR A 11 -19.90 3.84 -9.03
CA THR A 11 -21.23 4.20 -8.54
C THR A 11 -21.24 4.27 -7.01
N SER A 12 -22.21 4.99 -6.43
CA SER A 12 -22.44 5.00 -4.98
C SER A 12 -22.60 3.60 -4.40
N ASP A 13 -23.33 2.74 -5.11
CA ASP A 13 -23.63 1.38 -4.67
C ASP A 13 -22.37 0.50 -4.67
N GLN A 14 -21.47 0.69 -5.65
CA GLN A 14 -20.18 0.02 -5.66
C GLN A 14 -19.28 0.47 -4.51
N LEU A 15 -19.26 1.77 -4.19
CA LEU A 15 -18.48 2.29 -3.06
C LEU A 15 -19.01 1.73 -1.74
N ALA A 16 -20.32 1.78 -1.52
CA ALA A 16 -20.95 1.21 -0.33
C ALA A 16 -20.68 -0.29 -0.18
N ALA A 17 -20.70 -1.05 -1.28
CA ALA A 17 -20.38 -2.47 -1.26
C ALA A 17 -18.90 -2.74 -0.93
N VAL A 18 -17.98 -1.87 -1.36
CA VAL A 18 -16.56 -1.95 -1.00
C VAL A 18 -16.37 -1.67 0.49
N ASP A 19 -16.99 -0.60 1.01
CA ASP A 19 -16.90 -0.23 2.42
C ASP A 19 -17.42 -1.36 3.33
N ALA A 20 -18.59 -1.93 3.00
CA ALA A 20 -19.13 -3.08 3.72
C ALA A 20 -18.21 -4.31 3.67
N ALA A 21 -17.52 -4.54 2.55
CA ALA A 21 -16.56 -5.63 2.43
C ALA A 21 -15.29 -5.37 3.26
N LEU A 22 -14.83 -4.12 3.36
CA LEU A 22 -13.70 -3.73 4.20
C LEU A 22 -14.04 -3.90 5.69
N GLU A 23 -15.21 -3.42 6.13
CA GLU A 23 -15.69 -3.62 7.50
C GLU A 23 -15.79 -5.11 7.86
N ALA A 24 -16.32 -5.93 6.95
CA ALA A 24 -16.37 -7.37 7.15
C ALA A 24 -14.98 -7.99 7.27
N LEU A 25 -14.01 -7.55 6.46
CA LEU A 25 -12.62 -8.01 6.56
C LEU A 25 -11.99 -7.61 7.90
N GLU A 26 -12.16 -6.37 8.34
CA GLU A 26 -11.65 -5.86 9.62
C GLU A 26 -12.24 -6.61 10.79
N SER A 27 -13.56 -6.86 10.78
CA SER A 27 -14.24 -7.61 11.83
C SER A 27 -13.77 -9.07 11.91
N ASN A 28 -13.61 -9.74 10.76
CA ASN A 28 -13.17 -11.14 10.73
C ASN A 28 -11.67 -11.31 11.04
N LEU A 29 -10.88 -10.25 10.88
CA LEU A 29 -9.44 -10.24 11.10
C LEU A 29 -9.02 -9.40 12.31
N ALA A 30 -9.94 -9.16 13.25
CA ALA A 30 -9.71 -8.34 14.45
C ALA A 30 -8.55 -8.83 15.34
N GLY A 31 -8.16 -10.10 15.21
CA GLY A 31 -6.98 -10.67 15.89
C GLY A 31 -5.63 -10.31 15.28
N MET A 32 -5.59 -9.60 14.14
CA MET A 32 -4.34 -9.13 13.54
C MET A 32 -3.65 -8.09 14.43
N VAL A 33 -2.32 -8.15 14.47
CA VAL A 33 -1.50 -7.26 15.29
C VAL A 33 -0.73 -6.26 14.44
N SER A 34 -0.56 -5.04 14.98
CA SER A 34 0.33 -4.03 14.41
C SER A 34 1.62 -3.95 15.23
N LEU A 35 2.73 -4.33 14.61
CA LEU A 35 4.05 -4.22 15.22
C LEU A 35 4.63 -2.82 14.99
N SER A 36 5.12 -2.19 16.06
CA SER A 36 5.87 -0.94 15.98
C SER A 36 7.16 -1.10 15.17
N PRO A 37 7.73 -0.01 14.62
CA PRO A 37 9.00 -0.05 13.91
C PRO A 37 10.13 -0.70 14.75
N GLN A 38 10.14 -0.46 16.06
CA GLN A 38 11.08 -1.05 17.00
C GLN A 38 10.85 -2.55 17.14
N GLN A 39 9.61 -3.00 17.37
CA GLN A 39 9.28 -4.43 17.47
C GLN A 39 9.65 -5.17 16.18
N ARG A 40 9.34 -4.60 15.01
CA ARG A 40 9.72 -5.19 13.72
C ARG A 40 11.23 -5.41 13.59
N ARG A 41 12.06 -4.56 14.21
CA ARG A 41 13.52 -4.69 14.15
C ARG A 41 14.05 -5.81 15.06
N THR A 42 13.37 -6.10 16.17
CA THR A 42 13.87 -7.00 17.22
C THR A 42 13.29 -8.40 17.18
N VAL A 43 12.11 -8.60 16.57
CA VAL A 43 11.45 -9.91 16.52
C VAL A 43 12.22 -10.86 15.59
N PRO A 44 12.50 -12.12 16.00
CA PRO A 44 13.08 -13.14 15.13
C PRO A 44 12.26 -13.32 13.86
N ARG A 45 12.92 -13.31 12.71
CA ARG A 45 12.24 -13.36 11.41
C ARG A 45 12.22 -14.79 10.89
N MET A 46 11.04 -15.25 10.52
CA MET A 46 10.88 -16.47 9.75
C MET A 46 10.78 -16.11 8.26
N GLY A 47 11.92 -16.14 7.57
CA GLY A 47 11.95 -16.14 6.10
C GLY A 47 11.82 -17.55 5.53
N ASP A 48 11.78 -17.71 4.21
CA ASP A 48 11.51 -18.99 3.53
C ASP A 48 12.38 -20.16 4.03
N LYS A 49 13.69 -19.94 4.21
CA LYS A 49 14.62 -20.97 4.71
C LYS A 49 14.34 -21.32 6.18
N SER A 50 14.05 -20.32 7.00
CA SER A 50 13.75 -20.50 8.42
C SER A 50 12.40 -21.17 8.62
N GLU A 51 11.43 -20.94 7.74
CA GLU A 51 10.13 -21.60 7.80
C GLU A 51 10.24 -23.12 7.61
N ALA A 52 11.02 -23.56 6.62
CA ALA A 52 11.26 -24.99 6.42
C ALA A 52 11.86 -25.64 7.68
N PHE A 53 12.82 -24.96 8.32
CA PHE A 53 13.36 -25.36 9.61
C PHE A 53 12.29 -25.42 10.71
N CYS A 54 11.47 -24.38 10.87
CA CYS A 54 10.40 -24.34 11.88
C CYS A 54 9.40 -25.50 11.71
N ARG A 55 8.94 -25.76 10.48
CA ARG A 55 8.02 -26.87 10.19
C ARG A 55 8.62 -28.22 10.56
N GLN A 56 9.88 -28.44 10.17
CA GLN A 56 10.57 -29.69 10.47
C GLN A 56 10.80 -29.85 11.98
N ALA A 57 11.23 -28.78 12.67
CA ALA A 57 11.46 -28.79 14.10
C ALA A 57 10.15 -29.09 14.87
N LEU A 58 9.06 -28.40 14.57
CA LEU A 58 7.76 -28.63 15.22
C LEU A 58 7.25 -30.05 14.96
N SER A 59 7.35 -30.54 13.72
CA SER A 59 6.95 -31.91 13.37
C SER A 59 7.76 -32.97 14.14
N LEU A 60 9.07 -32.81 14.26
CA LEU A 60 9.92 -33.72 15.02
C LEU A 60 9.60 -33.68 16.52
N LEU A 61 9.34 -32.50 17.07
CA LEU A 61 8.96 -32.34 18.48
C LEU A 61 7.59 -32.98 18.76
N GLY A 62 6.60 -32.80 17.88
CA GLY A 62 5.29 -33.42 17.99
C GLY A 62 5.34 -34.96 17.91
N GLN A 63 6.26 -35.52 17.12
CA GLN A 63 6.51 -36.97 17.06
C GLN A 63 7.26 -37.51 18.28
N ASN A 64 7.93 -36.65 19.06
CA ASN A 64 8.77 -37.03 20.19
C ASN A 64 8.35 -36.29 21.48
N PRO A 65 7.12 -36.45 21.97
CA PRO A 65 6.61 -35.70 23.12
C PRO A 65 7.44 -35.93 24.40
N GLN A 66 8.15 -37.05 24.51
CA GLN A 66 9.01 -37.38 25.63
C GLN A 66 10.20 -36.43 25.82
N VAL A 67 10.64 -35.71 24.79
CA VAL A 67 11.73 -34.72 24.89
C VAL A 67 11.20 -33.29 25.03
N VAL A 68 9.89 -33.08 24.94
CA VAL A 68 9.25 -31.77 25.00
C VAL A 68 8.92 -31.45 26.46
N ASN A 69 9.54 -30.40 27.00
CA ASN A 69 9.17 -29.90 28.32
C ASN A 69 7.87 -29.09 28.24
N PRO A 70 7.01 -29.11 29.28
CA PRO A 70 5.74 -28.37 29.28
C PRO A 70 5.86 -26.86 29.05
N GLY A 71 7.02 -26.27 29.36
CA GLY A 71 7.26 -24.83 29.19
C GLY A 71 7.64 -24.39 27.76
N LEU A 72 7.80 -25.30 26.80
CA LEU A 72 8.20 -24.95 25.43
C LEU A 72 7.10 -24.22 24.64
N GLY A 73 5.83 -24.51 24.93
CA GLY A 73 4.69 -23.98 24.16
C GLY A 73 4.55 -24.59 22.76
N LEU A 74 4.83 -25.89 22.62
CA LEU A 74 4.72 -26.60 21.35
C LEU A 74 3.29 -26.54 20.76
N PRO A 75 2.21 -26.78 21.52
CA PRO A 75 0.85 -26.71 20.99
C PRO A 75 0.49 -25.33 20.42
N GLU A 76 0.93 -24.26 21.10
CA GLU A 76 0.72 -22.88 20.65
C GLU A 76 1.47 -22.60 19.35
N ALA A 77 2.73 -23.04 19.23
CA ALA A 77 3.53 -22.86 18.02
C ALA A 77 2.95 -23.63 16.81
N GLU A 78 2.40 -24.83 17.02
CA GLU A 78 1.71 -25.60 15.98
C GLU A 78 0.41 -24.90 15.53
N ALA A 79 -0.36 -24.35 16.48
CA ALA A 79 -1.57 -23.59 16.19
C ALA A 79 -1.27 -22.29 15.42
N ASP A 80 -0.18 -21.59 15.77
CA ASP A 80 0.28 -20.39 15.07
C ASP A 80 0.71 -20.72 13.63
N LEU A 81 1.43 -21.82 13.43
CA LEU A 81 1.82 -22.28 12.10
C LEU A 81 0.61 -22.60 11.23
N ALA A 82 -0.38 -23.31 11.78
CA ALA A 82 -1.62 -23.63 11.08
C ALA A 82 -2.43 -22.36 10.74
N THR A 83 -2.46 -21.39 11.65
CA THR A 83 -3.11 -20.10 11.44
C THR A 83 -2.42 -19.32 10.33
N LEU A 84 -1.09 -19.28 10.33
CA LEU A 84 -0.30 -18.64 9.27
C LEU A 84 -0.59 -19.27 7.90
N ASP A 85 -0.68 -20.59 7.83
CA ASP A 85 -1.01 -21.32 6.60
C ASP A 85 -2.41 -21.00 6.08
N ALA A 86 -3.39 -20.93 6.98
CA ALA A 86 -4.74 -20.50 6.62
C ALA A 86 -4.76 -19.06 6.11
N LEU A 87 -3.97 -18.17 6.71
CA LEU A 87 -3.99 -16.73 6.43
C LEU A 87 -3.25 -16.36 5.14
N ARG A 88 -2.15 -17.05 4.83
CA ARG A 88 -1.23 -16.70 3.73
C ARG A 88 -1.91 -16.56 2.35
N PRO A 89 -2.82 -17.45 1.91
CA PRO A 89 -3.54 -17.26 0.65
C PRO A 89 -4.44 -16.02 0.64
N ARG A 90 -4.96 -15.59 1.79
CA ARG A 90 -5.79 -14.38 1.89
C ARG A 90 -4.93 -13.12 1.79
N LEU A 91 -3.78 -13.11 2.46
CA LEU A 91 -2.81 -12.02 2.37
C LEU A 91 -2.32 -11.82 0.93
N GLN A 92 -2.00 -12.89 0.21
CA GLN A 92 -1.63 -12.83 -1.21
C GLN A 92 -2.74 -12.23 -2.09
N ARG A 93 -4.02 -12.54 -1.80
CA ARG A 93 -5.15 -11.95 -2.52
C ARG A 93 -5.30 -10.46 -2.24
N LEU A 94 -5.13 -10.05 -0.98
CA LEU A 94 -5.17 -8.64 -0.58
C LEU A 94 -4.01 -7.85 -1.20
N GLU A 95 -2.80 -8.41 -1.21
CA GLU A 95 -1.63 -7.79 -1.85
C GLU A 95 -1.84 -7.58 -3.35
N ARG A 96 -2.38 -8.58 -4.06
CA ARG A 96 -2.71 -8.43 -5.49
C ARG A 96 -3.80 -7.39 -5.73
N LEU A 97 -4.81 -7.31 -4.87
CA LEU A 97 -5.85 -6.29 -4.96
C LEU A 97 -5.26 -4.89 -4.76
N TRP A 98 -4.43 -4.73 -3.74
CA TRP A 98 -3.72 -3.50 -3.42
C TRP A 98 -2.79 -3.07 -4.57
N ALA A 99 -2.01 -3.98 -5.14
CA ALA A 99 -1.14 -3.68 -6.28
C ALA A 99 -1.94 -3.10 -7.46
N ARG A 100 -3.07 -3.73 -7.82
CA ARG A 100 -3.97 -3.23 -8.87
C ARG A 100 -4.56 -1.86 -8.53
N ALA A 101 -4.94 -1.65 -7.26
CA ALA A 101 -5.45 -0.35 -6.80
C ALA A 101 -4.38 0.74 -6.92
N SER A 102 -3.15 0.46 -6.49
CA SER A 102 -1.99 1.36 -6.61
C SER A 102 -1.67 1.68 -8.07
N ASP A 103 -1.68 0.70 -8.97
CA ASP A 103 -1.47 0.94 -10.40
C ASP A 103 -2.58 1.81 -10.99
N THR A 104 -3.83 1.60 -10.55
CA THR A 104 -4.99 2.39 -10.99
C THR A 104 -4.87 3.84 -10.52
N GLU A 105 -4.43 4.08 -9.28
CA GLU A 105 -4.18 5.42 -8.74
C GLU A 105 -3.14 6.18 -9.57
N VAL A 106 -2.02 5.54 -9.90
CA VAL A 106 -0.98 6.12 -10.76
C VAL A 106 -1.53 6.45 -12.15
N ALA A 107 -2.29 5.52 -12.75
CA ALA A 107 -2.86 5.71 -14.07
C ALA A 107 -3.87 6.87 -14.12
N LEU A 108 -4.81 6.92 -13.16
CA LEU A 108 -5.77 8.03 -13.02
C LEU A 108 -5.05 9.37 -12.82
N GLY A 109 -4.03 9.41 -11.95
CA GLY A 109 -3.21 10.60 -11.73
C GLY A 109 -2.51 11.07 -13.02
N SER A 110 -2.00 10.12 -13.81
CA SER A 110 -1.36 10.41 -15.10
C SER A 110 -2.33 11.04 -16.11
N ASP A 111 -3.55 10.50 -16.20
CA ASP A 111 -4.59 10.99 -17.11
C ASP A 111 -5.06 12.40 -16.73
N ILE A 112 -5.31 12.63 -15.42
CA ILE A 112 -5.64 13.93 -14.86
C ILE A 112 -4.54 14.94 -15.17
N MET A 113 -3.28 14.57 -14.89
CA MET A 113 -2.13 15.44 -15.05
C MET A 113 -1.88 15.81 -16.52
N SER A 114 -1.98 14.83 -17.43
CA SER A 114 -1.83 15.05 -18.86
C SER A 114 -2.87 16.03 -19.41
N THR A 115 -4.13 15.84 -19.01
CA THR A 115 -5.23 16.72 -19.41
C THR A 115 -5.06 18.13 -18.84
N ALA A 116 -4.70 18.26 -17.56
CA ALA A 116 -4.47 19.55 -16.91
C ALA A 116 -3.31 20.34 -17.55
N LEU A 117 -2.21 19.67 -17.93
CA LEU A 117 -1.10 20.31 -18.64
C LEU A 117 -1.49 20.83 -20.02
N GLN A 118 -2.30 20.07 -20.76
CA GLN A 118 -2.81 20.49 -22.06
C GLN A 118 -3.78 21.67 -21.93
N GLY A 119 -4.69 21.62 -20.95
CA GLY A 119 -5.57 22.75 -20.64
C GLY A 119 -4.78 24.01 -20.26
N TYR A 120 -3.73 23.87 -19.44
CA TYR A 120 -2.83 24.99 -19.14
C TYR A 120 -2.13 25.52 -20.40
N ALA A 121 -1.62 24.64 -21.27
CA ALA A 121 -1.00 25.05 -22.53
C ALA A 121 -1.99 25.79 -23.44
N LEU A 122 -3.25 25.35 -23.52
CA LEU A 122 -4.31 26.02 -24.25
C LEU A 122 -4.59 27.41 -23.68
N LEU A 123 -4.71 27.55 -22.36
CA LEU A 123 -4.83 28.86 -21.69
C LEU A 123 -3.63 29.76 -22.01
N LYS A 124 -2.43 29.18 -22.21
CA LYS A 124 -1.27 30.00 -22.58
C LYS A 124 -1.36 30.59 -23.98
N VAL A 125 -2.00 29.90 -24.92
CA VAL A 125 -2.12 30.29 -26.32
C VAL A 125 -3.36 31.15 -26.55
N SER A 126 -4.52 30.71 -26.05
CA SER A 126 -5.83 31.29 -26.36
C SER A 126 -6.40 32.16 -25.24
N GLY A 127 -5.93 32.01 -24.00
CA GLY A 127 -6.45 32.73 -22.84
C GLY A 127 -6.16 34.23 -22.84
N ARG A 128 -5.22 34.69 -23.68
CA ARG A 128 -4.85 36.12 -23.81
C ARG A 128 -5.94 37.02 -24.36
N ASN A 129 -6.85 36.44 -25.14
CA ASN A 129 -7.92 37.16 -25.80
C ASN A 129 -9.27 37.02 -25.06
N GLN A 130 -9.28 36.36 -23.89
CA GLN A 130 -10.49 35.98 -23.15
C GLN A 130 -10.49 36.45 -21.69
N SER A 131 -9.59 37.36 -21.29
CA SER A 131 -9.45 37.85 -19.92
C SER A 131 -9.18 36.74 -18.87
N LEU A 132 -8.44 35.69 -19.26
CA LEU A 132 -8.11 34.55 -18.38
C LEU A 132 -6.69 34.65 -17.77
N GLU A 133 -6.05 35.82 -17.86
CA GLU A 133 -4.70 36.10 -17.34
C GLU A 133 -4.52 35.70 -15.87
N GLY A 134 -5.46 36.08 -15.01
CA GLY A 134 -5.38 35.79 -13.57
C GLY A 134 -5.43 34.29 -13.26
N LEU A 135 -6.29 33.55 -13.97
CA LEU A 135 -6.40 32.09 -13.85
C LEU A 135 -5.17 31.38 -14.41
N ARG A 136 -4.60 31.89 -15.51
CA ARG A 136 -3.33 31.38 -16.03
C ARG A 136 -2.18 31.62 -15.04
N ALA A 137 -2.11 32.79 -14.42
CA ALA A 137 -1.07 33.14 -13.47
C ALA A 137 -1.15 32.29 -12.20
N SER A 138 -2.36 32.02 -11.69
CA SER A 138 -2.54 31.16 -10.52
C SER A 138 -2.08 29.73 -10.78
N LEU A 139 -2.40 29.14 -11.93
CA LEU A 139 -1.90 27.82 -12.34
C LEU A 139 -0.38 27.80 -12.59
N GLY A 140 0.17 28.91 -13.10
CA GLY A 140 1.59 29.07 -13.37
C GLY A 140 2.50 29.07 -12.13
N SER A 141 1.94 29.39 -10.95
CA SER A 141 2.67 29.41 -9.67
C SER A 141 3.36 28.07 -9.35
N ARG A 142 2.77 26.95 -9.78
CA ARG A 142 3.36 25.60 -9.68
C ARG A 142 4.74 25.48 -10.34
N PHE A 143 4.97 26.23 -11.42
CA PHE A 143 6.22 26.19 -12.20
C PHE A 143 7.21 27.28 -11.77
N ALA A 144 6.84 28.15 -10.83
CA ALA A 144 7.76 29.12 -10.26
C ALA A 144 8.83 28.37 -9.46
N LYS A 145 10.09 28.46 -9.89
CA LYS A 145 11.22 27.86 -9.16
C LYS A 145 11.31 28.50 -7.78
N LYS A 146 11.42 27.67 -6.73
CA LYS A 146 11.89 28.11 -5.41
C LYS A 146 13.29 28.73 -5.61
N PRO A 147 13.57 29.97 -5.17
CA PRO A 147 14.93 30.47 -5.20
C PRO A 147 15.80 29.52 -4.38
N ARG A 148 16.94 29.09 -4.95
CA ARG A 148 17.97 28.36 -4.20
C ARG A 148 18.35 29.26 -3.04
N SER A 149 18.10 28.82 -1.81
CA SER A 149 18.75 29.40 -0.64
C SER A 149 20.25 29.19 -0.83
N THR A 150 20.95 30.25 -1.23
CA THR A 150 22.39 30.32 -1.08
C THR A 150 22.63 30.44 0.42
N GLU A 151 22.66 29.30 1.10
CA GLU A 151 23.20 29.22 2.45
C GLU A 151 24.69 29.54 2.29
N ALA A 152 25.04 30.78 2.64
CA ALA A 152 26.40 31.24 2.71
C ALA A 152 27.16 30.29 3.63
N GLN A 153 28.19 29.64 3.08
CA GLN A 153 29.24 29.04 3.87
C GLN A 153 29.82 30.14 4.77
N ALA A 154 29.44 30.13 6.04
CA ALA A 154 30.15 30.83 7.09
C ALA A 154 31.19 29.86 7.65
N ALA A 155 32.44 30.28 7.53
CA ALA A 155 33.63 29.66 8.10
C ALA A 155 33.63 29.66 9.63
#